data_AF-A0A8T5GFD7-F1
#
_entry.id   AF-A0A8T5GFD7-F1
#
_cell.length_a   1.000
_cell.length_b   1.000
_cell.length_c   1.000
_cell.angle_alpha   90.00
_cell.angle_beta   90.00
_cell.angle_gamma   90.00
#
_symmetry.space_group_name_H-M   'P 1'
#
loop_
_entity.id
_entity.type
_entity.pdbx_description
1 polymer ?
#
loop_
_entity_poly.entity_id
_entity_poly.type
_entity_poly.pdbx_seq_one_letter_code
_entity_poly.pdbx_strand_id
1 'polypeptide(L)'
;MKKIVIILVILLALSLGCTEVKDDGTTMLEFTKLKQDYNVKESYSPDIIIMNDYINDLSKLRAESSIFVSKILDAELASAQSFYYLLIAHEKSREVDFFPSPCSIQKVRNSKEYLETIKFTSLSINKSNAAVDLLASLSATELEHLRPNQLLLVKQYSAGAKGLESELGKICS
;
A
#
# COMPACT_ATOMS: atom_id res chain seq x y z
N MET A 1 38.36 -42.33 -7.93
CA MET A 1 37.49 -41.24 -7.46
C MET A 1 37.61 -39.99 -8.36
N LYS A 2 37.05 -40.01 -9.57
CA LYS A 2 37.04 -38.83 -10.48
C LYS A 2 35.70 -38.56 -11.18
N LYS A 3 34.70 -39.45 -11.03
CA LYS A 3 33.38 -39.32 -11.68
C LYS A 3 32.31 -38.67 -10.79
N ILE A 4 32.53 -38.59 -9.47
CA ILE A 4 31.56 -38.03 -8.52
C ILE A 4 31.66 -36.50 -8.46
N VAL A 5 32.83 -35.91 -8.72
CA VAL A 5 33.04 -34.46 -8.64
C VAL A 5 32.35 -33.70 -9.79
N ILE A 6 32.26 -34.30 -10.99
CA ILE A 6 31.67 -33.64 -12.15
C ILE A 6 30.14 -33.55 -12.04
N ILE A 7 29.49 -34.54 -11.41
CA ILE A 7 28.03 -34.53 -11.22
C ILE A 7 27.61 -33.49 -10.18
N LEU A 8 28.44 -33.24 -9.15
CA LEU A 8 28.15 -32.21 -8.14
C LEU A 8 28.25 -30.79 -8.70
N VAL A 9 29.12 -30.54 -9.67
CA VAL A 9 29.29 -29.21 -10.29
C VAL A 9 28.13 -28.88 -11.24
N ILE A 10 27.55 -29.88 -11.91
CA ILE A 10 26.38 -29.69 -12.79
C ILE A 10 25.10 -29.44 -11.97
N LEU A 11 24.97 -30.08 -10.81
CA LEU A 11 23.86 -29.83 -9.89
C LEU A 11 23.92 -28.44 -9.22
N LEU A 12 25.13 -27.90 -8.97
CA LEU A 12 25.31 -26.54 -8.44
C LEU A 12 24.97 -25.45 -9.47
N ALA A 13 25.12 -25.73 -10.77
CA ALA A 13 24.77 -24.79 -11.84
C ALA A 13 23.25 -24.68 -12.08
N LEU A 14 22.48 -25.71 -11.69
CA LEU A 14 21.01 -25.71 -11.78
C LEU A 14 20.31 -25.03 -10.59
N SER A 15 21.03 -24.76 -9.49
CA SER A 15 20.50 -23.95 -8.37
C SER A 15 20.74 -22.44 -8.54
N LEU A 16 21.49 -22.03 -9.57
CA LEU A 16 21.50 -20.66 -10.06
C LEU A 16 20.31 -20.53 -11.01
N GLY A 17 19.09 -20.60 -10.45
CA GLY A 17 17.93 -20.12 -11.17
C GLY A 17 18.26 -18.70 -11.60
N CYS A 18 18.41 -18.47 -12.90
CA CYS A 18 18.28 -17.14 -13.46
C CYS A 18 16.90 -16.68 -13.03
N THR A 19 16.83 -15.91 -11.95
CA THR A 19 15.70 -15.02 -11.75
C THR A 19 15.71 -14.14 -12.97
N GLU A 20 14.79 -14.39 -13.91
CA GLU A 20 14.54 -13.51 -15.03
C GLU A 20 14.05 -12.19 -14.44
N VAL A 21 14.99 -11.30 -14.12
CA VAL A 21 14.69 -9.93 -13.76
C VAL A 21 14.17 -9.30 -15.03
N LYS A 22 12.90 -8.92 -15.03
CA LYS A 22 12.29 -8.21 -16.14
C LYS A 22 13.06 -6.90 -16.36
N ASP A 23 13.27 -6.53 -17.62
CA ASP A 23 13.86 -5.24 -17.94
C ASP A 23 12.91 -4.09 -17.56
N ASP A 24 13.47 -2.90 -17.37
CA ASP A 24 12.73 -1.73 -16.90
C ASP A 24 11.55 -1.35 -17.79
N GLY A 25 11.71 -1.46 -19.11
CA GLY A 25 10.67 -1.12 -20.07
C GLY A 25 9.46 -2.06 -19.95
N THR A 26 9.72 -3.35 -19.81
CA THR A 26 8.70 -4.37 -19.61
C THR A 26 7.96 -4.15 -18.28
N THR A 27 8.67 -3.93 -17.17
CA THR A 27 8.03 -3.68 -15.87
C THR A 27 7.17 -2.41 -15.89
N MET A 28 7.62 -1.34 -16.56
CA MET A 28 6.84 -0.10 -16.66
C MET A 28 5.57 -0.25 -17.50
N LEU A 29 5.62 -1.08 -18.55
CA LEU A 29 4.43 -1.42 -19.34
C LEU A 29 3.43 -2.23 -18.49
N GLU A 30 3.89 -3.24 -17.76
CA GLU A 30 3.07 -4.03 -16.85
C GLU A 30 2.46 -3.17 -15.75
N PHE A 31 3.23 -2.24 -15.17
CA PHE A 31 2.73 -1.29 -14.19
C PHE A 31 1.62 -0.38 -14.75
N THR A 32 1.81 0.12 -15.98
CA THR A 32 0.82 0.96 -16.66
C THR A 32 -0.47 0.18 -16.93
N LYS A 33 -0.35 -1.06 -17.41
CA LYS A 33 -1.49 -1.94 -17.65
C LYS A 33 -2.21 -2.28 -16.34
N LEU A 34 -1.48 -2.56 -15.27
CA LEU A 34 -2.04 -2.80 -13.94
C LEU A 34 -2.92 -1.61 -13.50
N LYS A 35 -2.45 -0.37 -13.65
CA LYS A 35 -3.27 0.82 -13.34
C LYS A 35 -4.55 0.86 -14.19
N GLN A 36 -4.49 0.48 -15.46
CA GLN A 36 -5.66 0.45 -16.35
C GLN A 36 -6.67 -0.64 -15.97
N ASP A 37 -6.20 -1.86 -15.71
CA ASP A 37 -7.04 -3.02 -15.37
C ASP A 37 -7.84 -2.77 -14.08
N TYR A 38 -7.24 -2.06 -13.13
CA TYR A 38 -7.88 -1.67 -11.87
C TYR A 38 -8.59 -0.31 -11.93
N ASN A 39 -8.76 0.29 -13.13
CA ASN A 39 -9.39 1.60 -13.37
C ASN A 39 -8.77 2.76 -12.59
N VAL A 40 -7.48 2.67 -12.29
CA VAL A 40 -6.77 3.59 -11.44
C VAL A 40 -6.21 4.76 -12.27
N LYS A 41 -6.96 5.87 -12.28
CA LYS A 41 -6.62 7.10 -13.03
C LYS A 41 -6.05 8.17 -12.10
N GLU A 42 -6.80 9.23 -11.86
CA GLU A 42 -6.42 10.33 -10.95
C GLU A 42 -6.62 9.95 -9.48
N SER A 43 -7.49 8.99 -9.19
CA SER A 43 -7.74 8.47 -7.86
C SER A 43 -7.70 6.95 -7.82
N TYR A 44 -7.52 6.42 -6.62
CA TYR A 44 -7.68 5.00 -6.32
C TYR A 44 -9.16 4.57 -6.34
N SER A 45 -9.40 3.27 -6.53
CA SER A 45 -10.75 2.70 -6.51
C SER A 45 -11.32 2.68 -5.09
N PRO A 46 -12.54 3.18 -4.82
CA PRO A 46 -13.12 3.15 -3.48
C PRO A 46 -13.52 1.74 -3.01
N ASP A 47 -13.44 0.73 -3.88
CA ASP A 47 -13.74 -0.67 -3.54
C ASP A 47 -12.52 -1.33 -2.87
N ILE A 48 -12.72 -1.81 -1.64
CA ILE A 48 -11.69 -2.42 -0.80
C ILE A 48 -11.11 -3.69 -1.44
N ILE A 49 -11.94 -4.54 -2.06
CA ILE A 49 -11.47 -5.79 -2.68
C ILE A 49 -10.56 -5.45 -3.86
N ILE A 50 -11.02 -4.56 -4.73
CA ILE A 50 -10.26 -4.09 -5.90
C ILE A 50 -8.93 -3.47 -5.46
N MET A 51 -8.92 -2.67 -4.39
CA MET A 51 -7.69 -2.06 -3.88
C MET A 51 -6.73 -3.06 -3.25
N ASN A 52 -7.22 -4.06 -2.53
CA ASN A 52 -6.39 -5.11 -1.96
C ASN A 52 -5.72 -5.93 -3.07
N ASP A 53 -6.47 -6.28 -4.11
CA ASP A 53 -5.95 -7.01 -5.26
C ASP A 53 -4.92 -6.19 -6.03
N TYR A 54 -5.18 -4.89 -6.24
CA TYR A 54 -4.20 -3.95 -6.80
C TYR A 54 -2.89 -3.91 -6.00
N ILE A 55 -2.98 -3.82 -4.66
CA ILE A 55 -1.82 -3.82 -3.76
C ILE A 55 -1.04 -5.14 -3.86
N ASN A 56 -1.74 -6.27 -3.93
CA ASN A 56 -1.11 -7.59 -4.04
C ASN A 56 -0.36 -7.74 -5.36
N ASP A 57 -0.98 -7.37 -6.47
CA ASP A 57 -0.36 -7.48 -7.79
C ASP A 57 0.78 -6.48 -7.97
N LEU A 58 0.64 -5.27 -7.42
CA LEU A 58 1.74 -4.30 -7.36
C LEU A 58 2.92 -4.82 -6.54
N SER A 59 2.65 -5.51 -5.42
CA SER A 59 3.69 -6.11 -4.57
C SER A 59 4.43 -7.24 -5.28
N LYS A 60 3.72 -8.07 -6.07
CA LYS A 60 4.35 -9.10 -6.92
C LYS A 60 5.23 -8.46 -7.99
N LEU A 61 4.68 -7.48 -8.72
CA LEU A 61 5.43 -6.77 -9.76
C LEU A 61 6.70 -6.11 -9.19
N ARG A 62 6.62 -5.55 -7.99
CA ARG A 62 7.76 -4.98 -7.25
C ARG A 62 8.83 -6.00 -6.87
N ALA A 63 8.45 -7.24 -6.58
CA ALA A 63 9.39 -8.31 -6.29
C ALA A 63 10.17 -8.77 -7.54
N GLU A 64 9.59 -8.60 -8.71
CA GLU A 64 10.16 -8.99 -10.02
C GLU A 64 10.91 -7.84 -10.73
N SER A 65 10.73 -6.60 -10.26
CA SER A 65 11.30 -5.41 -10.88
C SER A 65 12.78 -5.20 -10.58
N SER A 66 13.49 -4.56 -11.51
CA SER A 66 14.84 -4.04 -11.26
C SER A 66 14.86 -2.94 -10.18
N ILE A 67 16.06 -2.57 -9.73
CA ILE A 67 16.28 -1.47 -8.77
C ILE A 67 15.76 -0.12 -9.29
N PHE A 68 15.80 0.16 -10.60
CA PHE A 68 15.37 1.47 -11.10
C PHE A 68 13.85 1.64 -10.99
N VAL A 69 13.08 0.69 -11.53
CA VAL A 69 11.61 0.72 -11.49
C VAL A 69 11.07 0.53 -10.06
N SER A 70 11.85 -0.13 -9.21
CA SER A 70 11.47 -0.40 -7.82
C SER A 70 11.04 0.82 -7.02
N LYS A 71 11.67 1.99 -7.23
CA LYS A 71 11.35 3.20 -6.47
C LYS A 71 9.96 3.75 -6.79
N ILE A 72 9.59 3.71 -8.07
CA ILE A 72 8.27 4.11 -8.55
C ILE A 72 7.21 3.17 -7.96
N LEU A 73 7.46 1.86 -8.03
CA LEU A 73 6.56 0.84 -7.48
C LEU A 73 6.45 0.93 -5.95
N ASP A 74 7.53 1.22 -5.23
CA ASP A 74 7.52 1.42 -3.77
C ASP A 74 6.69 2.64 -3.37
N ALA A 75 6.88 3.77 -4.06
CA ALA A 75 6.10 4.99 -3.82
C ALA A 75 4.61 4.76 -4.09
N GLU A 76 4.31 4.06 -5.18
CA GLU A 76 2.96 3.66 -5.54
C GLU A 76 2.32 2.73 -4.50
N LEU A 77 3.07 1.73 -4.05
CA LEU A 77 2.59 0.73 -3.10
C LEU A 77 2.28 1.38 -1.75
N ALA A 78 3.15 2.25 -1.26
CA ALA A 78 2.89 3.00 -0.04
C ALA A 78 1.65 3.90 -0.17
N SER A 79 1.49 4.56 -1.33
CA SER A 79 0.33 5.40 -1.63
C SER A 79 -0.98 4.61 -1.66
N ALA A 80 -0.98 3.44 -2.32
CA ALA A 80 -2.13 2.55 -2.41
C ALA A 80 -2.51 1.98 -1.04
N GLN A 81 -1.51 1.53 -0.26
CA GLN A 81 -1.71 1.05 1.11
C GLN A 81 -2.27 2.15 2.02
N SER A 82 -1.77 3.38 1.90
CA SER A 82 -2.29 4.53 2.64
C SER A 82 -3.79 4.73 2.41
N PHE A 83 -4.22 4.69 1.15
CA PHE A 83 -5.62 4.86 0.79
C PHE A 83 -6.48 3.66 1.22
N TYR A 84 -6.00 2.44 0.98
CA TYR A 84 -6.68 1.22 1.39
C TYR A 84 -6.97 1.17 2.90
N TYR A 85 -5.98 1.51 3.73
CA TYR A 85 -6.18 1.56 5.18
C TYR A 85 -7.13 2.68 5.60
N LEU A 86 -7.16 3.82 4.88
CA LEU A 86 -8.16 4.85 5.13
C LEU A 86 -9.57 4.36 4.80
N LEU A 87 -9.76 3.64 3.68
CA LEU A 87 -11.06 3.04 3.33
C LEU A 87 -11.55 2.08 4.42
N ILE A 88 -10.68 1.17 4.88
CA ILE A 88 -11.04 0.24 5.95
C ILE A 88 -11.37 1.01 7.23
N ALA A 89 -10.59 2.02 7.60
CA ALA A 89 -10.86 2.84 8.77
C ALA A 89 -12.25 3.48 8.68
N HIS A 90 -12.60 4.05 7.54
CA HIS A 90 -13.94 4.61 7.33
C HIS A 90 -15.05 3.57 7.42
N GLU A 91 -14.88 2.38 6.86
CA GLU A 91 -15.88 1.31 6.98
C GLU A 91 -16.05 0.88 8.43
N LYS A 92 -14.96 0.67 9.16
CA LYS A 92 -14.99 0.29 10.57
C LYS A 92 -15.56 1.38 11.47
N SER A 93 -15.33 2.65 11.13
CA SER A 93 -15.94 3.74 11.89
C SER A 93 -17.46 3.74 11.81
N ARG A 94 -18.06 3.25 10.72
CA ARG A 94 -19.53 3.18 10.60
C ARG A 94 -20.15 2.17 11.56
N GLU A 95 -19.36 1.23 12.05
CA GLU A 95 -19.77 0.23 13.04
C GLU A 95 -19.62 0.77 14.48
N VAL A 96 -18.95 1.91 14.68
CA VAL A 96 -18.78 2.55 16.00
C VAL A 96 -20.03 3.37 16.35
N ASP A 97 -20.56 3.16 17.54
CA ASP A 97 -21.58 4.05 18.11
C ASP A 97 -20.92 5.33 18.64
N PHE A 98 -21.10 6.43 17.91
CA PHE A 98 -20.58 7.76 18.28
C PHE A 98 -21.41 8.46 19.36
N PHE A 99 -22.64 8.00 19.61
CA PHE A 99 -23.57 8.64 20.55
C PHE A 99 -24.19 7.63 21.54
N PRO A 100 -23.37 6.84 22.27
CA PRO A 100 -23.88 5.79 23.14
C PRO A 100 -24.61 6.38 24.34
N SER A 101 -25.77 5.80 24.68
CA SER A 101 -26.52 6.15 25.89
C SER A 101 -26.96 4.88 26.64
N PRO A 102 -26.58 4.69 27.92
CA PRO A 102 -25.66 5.52 28.69
C PRO A 102 -24.22 5.44 28.15
N CYS A 103 -23.54 6.58 28.08
CA CYS A 103 -22.17 6.64 27.58
C CYS A 103 -21.20 5.98 28.58
N SER A 104 -20.44 4.99 28.08
CA SER A 104 -19.35 4.36 28.81
C SER A 104 -18.11 4.33 27.94
N ILE A 105 -17.19 5.28 28.17
CA ILE A 105 -15.97 5.44 27.38
C ILE A 105 -15.13 4.16 27.35
N GLN A 106 -15.10 3.41 28.45
CA GLN A 106 -14.37 2.15 28.53
C GLN A 106 -15.01 1.06 27.67
N LYS A 107 -16.34 0.98 27.60
CA LYS A 107 -17.03 0.04 26.70
C LYS A 107 -16.77 0.38 25.24
N VAL A 108 -16.85 1.67 24.88
CA VAL A 108 -16.56 2.14 23.51
C VAL A 108 -15.12 1.81 23.12
N ARG A 109 -14.14 2.19 23.93
CA ARG A 109 -12.72 2.02 23.59
C ARG A 109 -12.24 0.56 23.59
N ASN A 110 -12.98 -0.32 24.26
CA ASN A 110 -12.73 -1.76 24.24
C ASN A 110 -13.55 -2.49 23.16
N SER A 111 -14.41 -1.80 22.44
CA SER A 111 -15.16 -2.40 21.34
C SER A 111 -14.22 -2.76 20.20
N LYS A 112 -14.56 -3.84 19.49
CA LYS A 112 -13.77 -4.31 18.37
C LYS A 112 -13.70 -3.24 17.27
N GLU A 113 -14.83 -2.59 17.00
CA GLU A 113 -15.04 -1.60 15.96
C GLU A 113 -14.14 -0.37 16.21
N TYR A 114 -14.09 0.11 17.46
CA TYR A 114 -13.20 1.22 17.85
C TYR A 114 -11.72 0.84 17.66
N LEU A 115 -11.32 -0.33 18.15
CA LEU A 115 -9.93 -0.79 18.08
C LEU A 115 -9.48 -1.00 16.63
N GLU A 116 -10.34 -1.59 15.79
CA GLU A 116 -10.07 -1.75 14.36
C GLU A 116 -9.96 -0.40 13.66
N THR A 117 -10.88 0.54 13.93
CA THR A 117 -10.84 1.87 13.34
C THR A 117 -9.54 2.61 13.68
N ILE A 118 -9.11 2.61 14.95
CA ILE A 118 -7.85 3.24 15.38
C ILE A 118 -6.63 2.57 14.74
N LYS A 119 -6.62 1.23 14.68
CA LYS A 119 -5.55 0.47 14.04
C LYS A 119 -5.38 0.88 12.57
N PHE A 120 -6.46 0.89 11.80
CA PHE A 120 -6.39 1.21 10.37
C PHE A 120 -6.13 2.69 10.12
N THR A 121 -6.60 3.58 10.99
CA THR A 121 -6.24 5.00 10.99
C THR A 121 -4.73 5.19 11.16
N SER A 122 -4.12 4.53 12.14
CA SER A 122 -2.67 4.58 12.38
C SER A 122 -1.88 4.02 11.19
N LEU A 123 -2.34 2.91 10.61
CA LEU A 123 -1.72 2.32 9.43
C LEU A 123 -1.78 3.26 8.22
N SER A 124 -2.92 3.93 8.00
CA SER A 124 -3.07 4.91 6.93
C SER A 124 -2.07 6.05 7.09
N ILE A 125 -1.99 6.67 8.28
CA ILE A 125 -1.06 7.78 8.56
C ILE A 125 0.39 7.36 8.31
N ASN A 126 0.79 6.19 8.83
CA ASN A 126 2.16 5.70 8.68
C ASN A 126 2.52 5.46 7.21
N LYS A 127 1.60 4.89 6.43
CA LYS A 127 1.81 4.66 5.00
C LYS A 127 1.76 5.94 4.18
N SER A 128 0.93 6.92 4.55
CA SER A 128 0.97 8.25 3.94
C SER A 128 2.33 8.90 4.11
N ASN A 129 2.90 8.86 5.32
CA ASN A 129 4.20 9.46 5.60
C ASN A 129 5.31 8.75 4.80
N ALA A 130 5.31 7.41 4.80
CA ALA A 130 6.24 6.65 3.98
C ALA A 130 6.11 6.98 2.48
N ALA A 131 4.88 7.13 1.98
CA ALA A 131 4.64 7.53 0.59
C ALA A 131 5.16 8.94 0.31
N VAL A 132 4.98 9.90 1.23
CA VAL A 132 5.54 11.26 1.10
C VAL A 132 7.06 11.21 0.97
N ASP A 133 7.74 10.44 1.81
CA ASP A 133 9.20 10.34 1.78
C ASP A 133 9.69 9.69 0.48
N LEU A 134 9.02 8.61 0.04
CA LEU A 134 9.35 7.93 -1.21
C LEU A 134 9.12 8.84 -2.42
N LEU A 135 7.97 9.50 -2.51
CA LEU A 135 7.64 10.43 -3.60
C LEU A 135 8.60 11.61 -3.68
N ALA A 136 9.03 12.15 -2.52
CA ALA A 136 9.98 13.26 -2.48
C ALA A 136 11.38 12.88 -3.00
N SER A 137 11.71 11.59 -3.01
CA SER A 137 13.00 11.08 -3.50
C SER A 137 13.06 10.82 -5.00
N LEU A 138 11.92 10.91 -5.71
CA LEU A 138 11.81 10.65 -7.14
C LEU A 138 12.19 11.88 -7.98
N SER A 139 12.86 11.64 -9.10
CA SER A 139 13.12 12.64 -10.14
C SER A 139 11.85 12.99 -10.93
N ALA A 140 11.91 14.08 -11.70
CA ALA A 140 10.79 14.52 -12.54
C ALA A 140 10.32 13.43 -13.52
N THR A 141 11.26 12.74 -14.17
CA THR A 141 10.94 11.65 -15.11
C THR A 141 10.32 10.44 -14.42
N GLU A 142 10.78 10.09 -13.20
CA GLU A 142 10.16 9.00 -12.43
C GLU A 142 8.74 9.37 -11.99
N LEU A 143 8.49 10.64 -11.65
CA LEU A 143 7.17 11.14 -11.25
C LEU A 143 6.15 11.11 -12.41
N GLU A 144 6.57 11.22 -13.68
CA GLU A 144 5.68 11.16 -14.85
C GLU A 144 4.95 9.81 -14.98
N HIS A 145 5.48 8.75 -14.40
CA HIS A 145 4.85 7.42 -14.41
C HIS A 145 3.81 7.21 -13.30
N LEU A 146 3.81 8.08 -12.30
CA LEU A 146 2.90 8.05 -11.17
C LEU A 146 1.59 8.79 -11.48
N ARG A 147 0.66 8.84 -10.53
CA ARG A 147 -0.56 9.64 -10.71
C ARG A 147 -0.24 11.13 -10.65
N PRO A 148 -0.96 11.96 -11.42
CA PRO A 148 -0.94 13.39 -11.19
C PRO A 148 -1.30 13.71 -9.72
N ASN A 149 -0.60 14.67 -9.13
CA ASN A 149 -0.86 15.15 -7.77
C ASN A 149 -0.77 14.08 -6.66
N GLN A 150 -0.08 12.96 -6.88
CA GLN A 150 -0.01 11.86 -5.91
C GLN A 150 0.49 12.30 -4.53
N LEU A 151 1.44 13.23 -4.46
CA LEU A 151 1.91 13.82 -3.20
C LEU A 151 0.80 14.54 -2.43
N LEU A 152 -0.08 15.26 -3.14
CA LEU A 152 -1.23 15.93 -2.52
C LEU A 152 -2.24 14.89 -2.01
N LEU A 153 -2.54 13.86 -2.81
CA LEU A 153 -3.46 12.80 -2.45
C LEU A 153 -3.04 12.08 -1.16
N VAL A 154 -1.78 11.65 -1.05
CA VAL A 154 -1.31 10.95 0.15
C VAL A 154 -1.33 11.84 1.40
N LYS A 155 -1.08 13.14 1.25
CA LYS A 155 -1.22 14.10 2.35
C LYS A 155 -2.69 14.25 2.78
N GLN A 156 -3.62 14.27 1.83
CA GLN A 156 -5.05 14.29 2.12
C GLN A 156 -5.51 13.00 2.82
N TYR A 157 -4.97 11.84 2.47
CA TYR A 157 -5.28 10.58 3.17
C TYR A 157 -4.84 10.63 4.63
N SER A 158 -3.61 11.09 4.90
CA SER A 158 -3.12 11.31 6.27
C SER A 158 -4.00 12.29 7.04
N ALA A 159 -4.42 13.38 6.41
CA ALA A 159 -5.31 14.37 7.03
C ALA A 159 -6.70 13.79 7.35
N GLY A 160 -7.28 13.00 6.42
CA GLY A 160 -8.55 12.31 6.63
C GLY A 160 -8.46 11.31 7.79
N ALA A 161 -7.40 10.52 7.84
CA ALA A 161 -7.14 9.59 8.94
C ALA A 161 -7.02 10.33 10.30
N LYS A 162 -6.24 11.42 10.37
CA LYS A 162 -6.14 12.24 11.60
C LYS A 162 -7.46 12.89 11.99
N GLY A 163 -8.27 13.29 11.02
CA GLY A 163 -9.62 13.79 11.25
C GLY A 163 -10.50 12.74 11.94
N LEU A 164 -10.49 11.51 11.41
CA LEU A 164 -11.23 10.38 11.99
C LEU A 164 -10.73 10.04 13.40
N GLU A 165 -9.41 10.02 13.63
CA GLU A 165 -8.83 9.83 14.97
C GLU A 165 -9.33 10.88 15.97
N SER A 166 -9.40 12.14 15.54
CA SER A 166 -9.90 13.24 16.35
C SER A 166 -11.38 13.08 16.68
N GLU A 167 -12.20 12.63 15.73
CA GLU A 167 -13.63 12.37 15.94
C GLU A 167 -13.85 11.23 16.93
N LEU A 168 -13.13 10.12 16.79
CA LEU A 168 -13.17 9.01 17.75
C LEU A 168 -12.77 9.44 19.16
N GLY A 169 -11.79 10.33 19.27
CA GLY A 169 -11.33 10.90 20.54
C GLY A 169 -12.41 11.70 21.28
N LYS A 170 -13.42 12.21 20.58
CA LYS A 170 -14.53 13.00 21.13
C LYS A 170 -15.72 12.16 21.61
N ILE A 171 -15.76 10.86 21.29
CA ILE A 171 -16.85 10.01 21.79
C ILE A 171 -16.83 10.06 23.32
N CYS A 172 -18.02 10.26 23.92
CA CYS A 172 -18.17 10.33 25.37
C CYS A 172 -17.46 11.53 26.04
N SER A 173 -17.08 12.56 25.28
CA SER A 173 -16.49 13.81 25.80
C SER A 173 -17.51 14.93 25.95
#